data_AF-A0A0L0FBL0-F1
#
_entry.id   AF-A0A0L0FBL0-F1
#
_cell.length_a   1.000
_cell.length_b   1.000
_cell.length_c   1.000
_cell.angle_alpha   90.00
_cell.angle_beta   90.00
_cell.angle_gamma   90.00
#
_symmetry.space_group_name_H-M   'P 1'
#
loop_
_entity.id
_entity.type
_entity.pdbx_description
1 polymer ?
#
loop_
_entity_poly.entity_id
_entity_poly.type
_entity_poly.pdbx_seq_one_letter_code
_entity_poly.pdbx_strand_id
1 'polypeptide(L)'
;VASRKRNAHAAVNAAFNLSFTPSGVCVRALILFGGVCAHKGMWRAKGLEAYVCGKALCDDNTLQHALSVLTEDILRANTDMAKGSHTAEPQDEGKEEEEEEEEEDRFTCLSAVNAGKTRTRTRTRTERHAEKEKATAG
;
A
#
# COMPACT_ATOMS: atom_id res chain seq x y z
N VAL A 1 -11.27 10.23 15.53
CA VAL A 1 -12.26 10.39 16.62
C VAL A 1 -11.64 9.94 17.93
N ALA A 2 -11.74 10.76 18.97
CA ALA A 2 -11.23 10.46 20.31
C ALA A 2 -12.18 11.02 21.38
N SER A 3 -12.16 10.48 22.60
CA SER A 3 -13.01 10.93 23.71
C SER A 3 -12.64 12.34 24.21
N ARG A 4 -11.40 12.79 23.94
CA ARG A 4 -10.91 14.14 24.27
C ARG A 4 -10.09 14.67 23.10
N LYS A 5 -10.02 16.00 22.96
CA LYS A 5 -9.37 16.67 21.82
C LYS A 5 -7.85 16.43 21.73
N ARG A 6 -7.18 16.20 22.87
CA ARG A 6 -5.72 16.02 22.97
C ARG A 6 -5.41 15.01 24.08
N ASN A 7 -4.22 14.40 24.02
CA ASN A 7 -3.74 13.42 25.00
C ASN A 7 -4.74 12.28 25.27
N ALA A 8 -5.32 11.75 24.20
CA ALA A 8 -6.21 10.60 24.23
C ALA A 8 -5.99 9.76 22.97
N HIS A 9 -5.98 8.44 23.12
CA HIS A 9 -5.95 7.54 21.97
C HIS A 9 -7.22 7.73 21.13
N ALA A 10 -7.04 7.75 19.81
CA ALA A 10 -8.17 7.77 18.90
C ALA A 10 -8.87 6.40 18.94
N ALA A 11 -10.19 6.41 19.09
CA ALA A 11 -11.01 5.22 18.89
C ALA A 11 -10.95 4.78 17.42
N VAL A 12 -10.97 5.77 16.51
CA VAL A 12 -10.73 5.58 15.08
C VAL A 12 -9.87 6.73 14.58
N ASN A 13 -8.84 6.46 13.80
CA ASN A 13 -8.11 7.47 13.02
C ASN A 13 -8.09 7.09 11.55
N ALA A 14 -7.84 8.08 10.69
CA ALA A 14 -7.78 7.87 9.26
C ALA A 14 -6.74 8.81 8.62
N ALA A 15 -6.13 8.34 7.54
CA ALA A 15 -5.25 9.13 6.69
C ALA A 15 -5.66 8.93 5.23
N PHE A 16 -5.77 10.04 4.50
CA PHE A 16 -6.16 10.07 3.09
C PHE A 16 -5.07 10.78 2.30
N ASN A 17 -4.56 10.13 1.26
CA ASN A 17 -3.68 10.74 0.27
C ASN A 17 -4.32 10.49 -1.10
N LEU A 18 -4.94 11.54 -1.64
CA LEU A 18 -5.66 11.52 -2.90
C LEU A 18 -5.00 12.49 -3.88
N SER A 19 -4.89 12.08 -5.14
CA SER A 19 -4.45 12.94 -6.24
C SER A 19 -5.55 13.04 -7.28
N PHE A 20 -5.72 14.23 -7.86
CA PHE A 20 -6.80 14.53 -8.79
C PHE A 20 -6.29 15.12 -10.10
N THR A 21 -7.02 14.90 -11.18
CA THR A 21 -6.88 15.68 -12.42
C THR A 21 -7.42 17.10 -12.21
N PRO A 22 -7.11 18.04 -13.13
CA PRO A 22 -7.74 19.37 -13.13
C PRO A 22 -9.27 19.33 -13.23
N SER A 23 -9.84 18.25 -13.79
CA SER A 23 -11.29 18.03 -13.88
C SER A 23 -11.91 17.43 -12.62
N GLY A 24 -11.14 17.20 -11.56
CA GLY A 24 -11.63 16.67 -10.29
C GLY A 24 -11.79 15.15 -10.24
N VAL A 25 -11.23 14.42 -11.21
CA VAL A 25 -11.22 12.95 -11.22
C VAL A 25 -10.05 12.44 -10.39
N CYS A 26 -10.28 11.49 -9.49
CA CYS A 26 -9.22 10.91 -8.68
C CYS A 26 -8.34 9.98 -9.52
N VAL A 27 -7.02 10.16 -9.49
CA VAL A 27 -6.04 9.33 -10.23
C VAL A 27 -5.21 8.43 -9.33
N ARG A 28 -5.15 8.74 -8.04
CA ARG A 28 -4.43 7.94 -7.05
C ARG A 28 -5.10 8.10 -5.70
N ALA A 29 -5.27 6.99 -4.99
CA ALA A 29 -5.78 6.96 -3.63
C ALA A 29 -4.95 6.04 -2.75
N LEU A 30 -4.61 6.53 -1.55
CA LEU A 30 -4.10 5.75 -0.43
C LEU A 30 -4.92 6.12 0.80
N ILE A 31 -5.65 5.15 1.34
CA ILE A 31 -6.61 5.35 2.41
C ILE A 31 -6.35 4.33 3.51
N LEU A 32 -5.98 4.85 4.68
CA LEU A 32 -5.59 4.07 5.84
C LEU A 32 -6.48 4.41 7.02
N PHE A 33 -6.87 3.40 7.80
CA PHE A 33 -7.62 3.54 9.03
C PHE A 33 -6.94 2.80 10.17
N GLY A 34 -7.03 3.32 11.38
CA GLY A 34 -6.69 2.60 12.60
C GLY A 34 -7.89 2.55 13.54
N GLY A 35 -8.01 1.46 14.29
CA GLY A 35 -9.11 1.25 15.25
C GLY A 35 -10.45 0.84 14.64
N VAL A 36 -10.51 0.53 13.34
CA VAL A 36 -11.73 0.09 12.64
C VAL A 36 -11.86 -1.43 12.51
N CYS A 37 -10.74 -2.14 12.58
CA CYS A 37 -10.69 -3.59 12.49
C CYS A 37 -10.08 -4.14 13.78
N ALA A 38 -10.40 -5.40 14.10
CA ALA A 38 -9.97 -6.05 15.34
C ALA A 38 -8.45 -6.28 15.43
N HIS A 39 -7.71 -6.13 14.33
CA HIS A 39 -6.26 -6.25 14.33
C HIS A 39 -5.60 -5.07 15.04
N LYS A 40 -4.53 -5.33 15.77
CA LYS A 40 -3.67 -4.28 16.33
C LYS A 40 -2.79 -3.70 15.22
N GLY A 41 -3.37 -2.88 14.35
CA GLY A 41 -2.61 -2.26 13.25
C GLY A 41 -3.39 -1.25 12.44
N MET A 42 -2.69 -0.65 11.48
CA MET A 42 -3.33 0.14 10.42
C MET A 42 -3.96 -0.82 9.41
N TRP A 43 -5.18 -0.55 8.97
CA TRP A 43 -5.85 -1.24 7.87
C TRP A 43 -5.91 -0.34 6.65
N ARG A 44 -5.64 -0.91 5.47
CA ARG A 44 -5.69 -0.20 4.19
C ARG A 44 -6.97 -0.55 3.45
N ALA A 45 -7.75 0.46 3.10
CA ALA A 45 -9.02 0.30 2.41
C ALA A 45 -8.82 0.11 0.90
N LYS A 46 -8.19 -1.00 0.49
CA LYS A 46 -7.81 -1.26 -0.91
C LYS A 46 -9.01 -1.28 -1.87
N GLY A 47 -10.16 -1.79 -1.44
CA GLY A 47 -11.37 -1.81 -2.26
C GLY A 47 -11.91 -0.41 -2.48
N LEU A 48 -11.99 0.40 -1.42
CA LEU A 48 -12.32 1.82 -1.53
C LEU A 48 -11.34 2.58 -2.43
N GLU A 49 -10.03 2.38 -2.28
CA GLU A 49 -8.99 3.02 -3.11
C GLU A 49 -9.20 2.72 -4.60
N ALA A 50 -9.45 1.45 -4.94
CA ALA A 50 -9.74 1.03 -6.31
C ALA A 50 -11.06 1.63 -6.82
N TYR A 51 -12.08 1.70 -5.97
CA TYR A 51 -13.37 2.29 -6.33
C TYR A 51 -13.25 3.79 -6.66
N VAL A 52 -12.54 4.57 -5.86
CA VAL A 52 -12.48 6.03 -6.03
C VAL A 52 -11.62 6.45 -7.22
N CYS A 53 -10.62 5.64 -7.60
CA CYS A 53 -9.79 5.93 -8.77
C CYS A 53 -10.65 5.91 -10.05
N GLY A 54 -10.48 6.93 -10.88
CA GLY A 54 -11.26 7.15 -12.09
C GLY A 54 -12.62 7.83 -11.88
N LYS A 55 -13.01 8.17 -10.64
CA LYS A 55 -14.28 8.84 -10.35
C LYS A 55 -14.11 10.30 -9.92
N ALA A 56 -15.14 11.11 -10.15
CA ALA A 56 -15.27 12.45 -9.60
C ALA A 56 -15.90 12.36 -8.20
N LEU A 57 -15.19 12.80 -7.15
CA LEU A 57 -15.61 12.59 -5.76
C LEU A 57 -16.69 13.59 -5.27
N CYS A 58 -16.98 14.62 -6.04
CA CYS A 58 -17.96 15.65 -5.67
C CYS A 58 -19.40 15.31 -6.10
N ASP A 59 -19.63 14.10 -6.59
CA ASP A 59 -20.96 13.60 -6.95
C ASP A 59 -21.54 12.76 -5.80
N ASP A 60 -22.79 13.05 -5.42
CA ASP A 60 -23.47 12.41 -4.29
C ASP A 60 -23.59 10.90 -4.49
N ASN A 61 -23.82 10.43 -5.72
CA ASN A 61 -23.91 9.00 -6.01
C ASN A 61 -22.56 8.31 -5.78
N THR A 62 -21.48 8.95 -6.23
CA THR A 62 -20.11 8.46 -6.02
C THR A 62 -19.78 8.38 -4.53
N LEU A 63 -20.18 9.39 -3.74
CA LEU A 63 -19.98 9.39 -2.29
C LEU A 63 -20.76 8.28 -1.58
N GLN A 64 -22.06 8.13 -1.85
CA GLN A 64 -22.90 7.10 -1.22
C GLN A 64 -22.39 5.68 -1.51
N HIS A 65 -21.98 5.45 -2.76
CA HIS A 65 -21.47 4.15 -3.15
C HIS A 65 -20.06 3.91 -2.58
N ALA A 66 -19.20 4.93 -2.49
CA ALA A 66 -17.92 4.83 -1.78
C ALA A 66 -18.10 4.42 -0.31
N LEU A 67 -19.09 4.98 0.39
CA LEU A 67 -19.41 4.61 1.77
C LEU A 67 -19.91 3.15 1.89
N SER A 68 -20.65 2.69 0.89
CA SER A 68 -21.13 1.30 0.82
C SER A 68 -19.96 0.33 0.66
N VAL A 69 -19.04 0.61 -0.30
CA VAL A 69 -17.82 -0.17 -0.51
C VAL A 69 -16.95 -0.20 0.75
N LEU A 70 -16.77 0.94 1.42
CA LEU A 70 -16.01 1.00 2.66
C LEU A 70 -16.62 0.12 3.77
N THR A 71 -17.94 0.12 3.88
CA THR A 71 -18.67 -0.68 4.88
C THR A 71 -18.48 -2.17 4.62
N GLU A 72 -18.64 -2.60 3.38
CA GLU A 72 -18.41 -4.00 2.98
C GLU A 72 -16.96 -4.44 3.24
N ASP A 73 -16.00 -3.59 2.90
CA ASP A 73 -14.58 -3.85 3.12
C ASP A 73 -14.25 -4.03 4.62
N ILE A 74 -14.80 -3.17 5.49
CA ILE A 74 -14.60 -3.28 6.94
C ILE A 74 -15.25 -4.54 7.51
N LEU A 75 -16.48 -4.87 7.06
CA LEU A 75 -17.17 -6.08 7.50
C LEU A 75 -16.40 -7.34 7.09
N ARG A 76 -15.97 -7.42 5.83
CA ARG A 76 -15.17 -8.54 5.32
C ARG A 76 -13.88 -8.72 6.12
N ALA A 77 -13.14 -7.63 6.34
CA ALA A 77 -11.89 -7.64 7.10
C ALA A 77 -12.08 -8.16 8.54
N ASN A 78 -13.25 -7.92 9.15
CA ASN A 78 -13.55 -8.44 10.48
C ASN A 78 -14.07 -9.90 10.46
N THR A 79 -14.78 -10.32 9.41
CA THR A 79 -15.31 -11.69 9.31
C THR A 79 -14.26 -12.73 8.93
N ASP A 80 -13.30 -12.38 8.07
CA ASP A 80 -12.23 -13.31 7.67
C ASP A 80 -11.35 -13.68 8.88
N MET A 81 -11.24 -12.77 9.84
CA MET A 81 -10.48 -12.98 11.08
C MET A 81 -11.21 -13.87 12.08
N ALA A 82 -12.55 -13.89 12.09
CA ALA A 82 -13.31 -14.80 12.95
C ALA A 82 -13.15 -16.27 12.57
N LYS A 83 -12.68 -16.56 11.35
CA LYS A 83 -12.47 -17.93 10.84
C LYS A 83 -11.06 -18.46 11.10
N GLY A 84 -10.12 -17.62 11.55
CA GLY A 84 -8.71 -17.99 11.76
C GLY A 84 -8.32 -18.49 13.16
N SER A 85 -9.27 -18.72 14.08
CA SER A 85 -8.94 -19.02 15.49
C SER A 85 -9.08 -20.51 15.91
N HIS A 86 -9.05 -21.45 14.96
CA HIS A 86 -8.94 -22.88 15.27
C HIS A 86 -7.89 -23.57 14.41
N THR A 87 -6.63 -23.40 14.79
CA THR A 87 -5.59 -24.39 14.50
C THR A 87 -4.75 -24.52 15.76
N ALA A 88 -4.97 -25.61 16.50
CA ALA A 88 -4.10 -26.00 17.59
C ALA A 88 -2.73 -26.31 17.01
N GLU A 89 -1.69 -25.66 17.55
CA GLU A 89 -0.31 -26.01 17.25
C GLU A 89 0.00 -27.42 17.77
N PRO A 90 0.64 -28.29 16.98
CA PRO A 90 1.59 -29.24 17.52
C PRO A 90 2.95 -28.53 17.66
N GLN A 91 3.44 -28.45 18.89
CA GLN A 91 4.84 -28.16 19.16
C GLN A 91 5.66 -29.33 18.60
N ASP A 92 6.52 -29.07 17.62
CA ASP A 92 7.58 -29.98 17.23
C ASP A 92 8.89 -29.21 17.11
N GLU A 93 9.90 -29.72 17.80
CA GLU A 93 11.21 -29.12 17.99
C GLU A 93 12.11 -29.45 16.80
N GLY A 94 12.75 -28.43 16.24
CA GLY A 94 14.05 -28.57 15.57
C GLY A 94 14.03 -28.73 14.05
N LYS A 95 14.44 -27.68 13.36
CA LYS A 95 15.73 -27.63 12.62
C LYS A 95 15.88 -26.28 11.92
N GLU A 96 17.02 -25.66 12.17
CA GLU A 96 17.57 -24.57 11.36
C GLU A 96 18.00 -25.15 10.01
N GLU A 97 17.40 -24.69 8.91
CA GLU A 97 18.00 -24.76 7.58
C GLU A 97 17.81 -23.39 6.91
N GLU A 98 18.94 -22.79 6.55
CA GLU A 98 19.07 -21.57 5.77
C GLU A 98 18.63 -21.84 4.33
N GLU A 99 17.73 -21.03 3.78
CA GLU A 99 17.55 -20.90 2.33
C GLU A 99 17.51 -19.41 1.95
N GLU A 100 18.51 -19.02 1.17
CA GLU A 100 18.57 -17.76 0.43
C GLU A 100 17.55 -17.80 -0.71
N GLU A 101 16.61 -16.86 -0.73
CA GLU A 101 15.84 -16.54 -1.95
C GLU A 101 16.12 -15.09 -2.38
N GLU A 102 16.90 -14.97 -3.46
CA GLU A 102 17.00 -13.76 -4.27
C GLU A 102 15.68 -13.58 -5.04
N GLU A 103 14.85 -12.61 -4.65
CA GLU A 103 13.70 -12.17 -5.47
C GLU A 103 14.04 -10.85 -6.20
N GLU A 104 14.54 -10.99 -7.43
CA GLU A 104 14.60 -9.92 -8.44
C GLU A 104 13.17 -9.55 -8.88
N ASP A 105 12.51 -8.62 -8.18
CA ASP A 105 11.21 -8.13 -8.63
C ASP A 105 11.38 -6.95 -9.61
N ARG A 106 11.48 -7.31 -10.90
CA ARG A 106 11.48 -6.40 -12.05
C ARG A 106 10.07 -5.84 -12.26
N PHE A 107 9.79 -4.68 -11.67
CA PHE A 107 8.61 -3.89 -12.09
C PHE A 107 8.97 -2.94 -13.23
N THR A 108 8.90 -3.43 -14.47
CA THR A 108 8.89 -2.58 -15.67
C THR A 108 7.50 -1.99 -15.87
N CYS A 109 7.32 -0.72 -15.49
CA CYS A 109 6.20 0.08 -15.98
C CYS A 109 6.35 0.31 -17.50
N LEU A 110 5.74 -0.57 -18.31
CA LEU A 110 5.44 -0.29 -19.71
C LEU A 110 4.32 0.74 -19.78
N SER A 111 4.67 2.02 -19.84
CA SER A 111 3.80 3.03 -20.44
C SER A 111 4.18 3.19 -21.92
N ALA A 112 3.45 2.48 -22.78
CA ALA A 112 3.46 2.75 -24.21
C ALA A 112 2.53 3.94 -24.50
N VAL A 113 3.09 5.14 -24.69
CA VAL A 113 2.50 6.19 -25.53
C VAL A 113 3.62 6.86 -26.33
N ASN A 114 3.53 6.73 -27.65
CA ASN A 114 4.38 7.39 -28.63
C ASN A 114 4.33 8.91 -28.51
N ALA A 115 5.49 9.55 -28.38
CA ALA A 115 5.98 10.68 -29.19
C ALA A 115 7.02 11.49 -28.40
N GLY A 116 8.24 11.60 -28.94
CA GLY A 116 9.18 12.65 -28.52
C GLY A 116 10.37 12.21 -27.68
N LYS A 117 11.30 11.47 -28.29
CA LYS A 117 12.75 11.75 -28.27
C LYS A 117 13.32 12.36 -26.96
N THR A 118 13.66 11.54 -25.97
CA THR A 118 14.79 11.78 -25.05
C THR A 118 15.31 10.47 -24.48
N ARG A 119 16.63 10.28 -24.60
CA ARG A 119 17.38 9.07 -24.27
C ARG A 119 17.82 9.18 -22.80
N THR A 120 17.14 8.51 -21.88
CA THR A 120 17.55 8.50 -20.47
C THR A 120 18.20 7.16 -20.14
N ARG A 121 19.53 7.22 -19.98
CA ARG A 121 20.42 6.08 -19.69
C ARG A 121 20.36 5.81 -18.19
N THR A 122 19.69 4.73 -17.78
CA THR A 122 19.63 4.29 -16.38
C THR A 122 20.93 3.56 -16.04
N ARG A 123 21.72 4.12 -15.12
CA ARG A 123 22.92 3.48 -14.56
C ARG A 123 22.56 2.70 -13.31
N THR A 124 22.85 1.40 -13.29
CA THR A 124 22.64 0.51 -12.15
C THR A 124 23.79 0.61 -11.14
N ARG A 125 23.46 0.42 -9.87
CA ARG A 125 24.32 0.56 -8.68
C ARG A 125 25.23 -0.67 -8.47
N THR A 126 25.83 -1.17 -9.54
CA THR A 126 26.84 -2.23 -9.52
C THR A 126 28.16 -1.81 -10.18
N GLU A 127 28.22 -0.62 -10.79
CA GLU A 127 29.45 -0.07 -11.40
C GLU A 127 30.32 0.78 -10.44
N ARG A 128 29.98 0.93 -9.15
CA ARG A 128 30.74 1.80 -8.22
C ARG A 128 31.89 1.13 -7.46
N HIS A 129 32.17 -0.15 -7.70
CA HIS A 129 33.26 -0.86 -7.02
C HIS A 129 34.49 -1.17 -7.88
N ALA A 130 34.48 -0.83 -9.17
CA ALA A 130 35.62 -1.05 -10.08
C ALA A 130 36.48 0.20 -10.34
N GLU A 131 36.15 1.36 -9.75
CA GLU A 131 36.86 2.63 -9.98
C GLU A 131 37.64 3.13 -8.74
N LYS A 132 37.93 2.23 -7.78
CA LYS A 132 38.73 2.56 -6.58
C LYS A 132 40.14 1.94 -6.56
N GLU A 133 40.52 1.13 -7.55
CA GLU A 133 41.88 0.55 -7.65
C GLU A 133 42.77 1.16 -8.75
N LYS A 134 42.37 2.28 -9.36
CA LYS A 134 43.22 3.03 -10.32
C LYS A 134 43.73 4.38 -9.80
N ALA A 135 43.60 4.65 -8.51
CA ALA A 135 44.12 5.86 -7.86
C ALA A 135 45.31 5.58 -6.92
N THR A 136 46.01 4.46 -7.12
CA THR A 136 47.26 4.14 -6.38
C THR A 136 48.27 3.45 -7.30
N ALA A 137 48.49 4.03 -8.47
CA ALA A 137 49.64 3.74 -9.33
C ALA A 137 49.71 4.85 -10.38
N GLY A 138 50.46 5.91 -10.07
CA GLY A 138 50.66 7.08 -10.93
C GLY A 138 51.23 8.23 -10.13
#